data_AF-L0IXC2-F1
#
_entry.id   AF-L0IXC2-F1
#
_cell.length_a   1.000
_cell.length_b   1.000
_cell.length_c   1.000
_cell.angle_alpha   90.00
_cell.angle_beta   90.00
_cell.angle_gamma   90.00
#
_symmetry.space_group_name_H-M   'P 1'
#
loop_
_entity.id
_entity.type
_entity.pdbx_description
1 polymer ?
#
loop_
_entity_poly.entity_id
_entity_poly.type
_entity_poly.pdbx_seq_one_letter_code
_entity_poly.pdbx_strand_id
1 'polypeptide(L)'
;MKGITDFGALQNPLVASGRMFATVTLLTLVSSVSGTPYISGGDSPRGTDCSGLVSWVANAATGRPIYGDRFNTGNIERALLARGFQYGTQPGALNVGWNGGHTAATLPDGTPVSSGEGGGVRIGGGGAFQGQFSHHMYLPLAPEDVPPAPDAMPAPEGMPFMPPAPEMVPPPAPEAPIVLMAGEVPPPEMAPPAPAPEMAPPAPAPEMAPPAPADLPAPA
;
A
#
# COMPACT_ATOMS: atom_id res chain seq x y z
N MET A 1 48.04 -42.49 -2.53
CA MET A 1 47.64 -42.20 -1.14
C MET A 1 47.06 -40.79 -1.09
N LYS A 2 45.92 -40.66 -0.40
CA LYS A 2 44.99 -39.51 -0.24
C LYS A 2 45.61 -38.11 -0.20
N GLY A 3 45.16 -37.25 -1.12
CA GLY A 3 45.00 -35.82 -0.86
C GLY A 3 43.67 -35.62 -0.14
N ILE A 4 43.71 -35.09 1.08
CA ILE A 4 42.53 -34.59 1.79
C ILE A 4 42.45 -33.11 1.42
N THR A 5 41.60 -32.80 0.44
CA THR A 5 41.16 -31.42 0.22
C THR A 5 40.01 -31.20 1.19
N ASP A 6 40.29 -30.38 2.19
CA ASP A 6 39.32 -29.84 3.13
C ASP A 6 38.27 -29.03 2.35
N PHE A 7 37.04 -29.53 2.30
CA PHE A 7 35.87 -28.84 1.75
C PHE A 7 35.07 -28.16 2.88
N GLY A 8 35.77 -27.53 3.84
CA GLY A 8 35.14 -26.80 4.95
C GLY A 8 34.72 -25.36 4.63
N ALA A 9 35.03 -24.84 3.44
CA ALA A 9 34.74 -23.45 3.09
C ALA A 9 33.71 -23.38 1.96
N LEU A 10 32.41 -23.39 2.31
CA LEU A 10 31.30 -22.77 1.54
C LEU A 10 29.93 -23.04 2.19
N GLN A 11 29.79 -22.71 3.48
CA GLN A 11 28.46 -22.61 4.10
C GLN A 11 28.37 -21.31 4.91
N ASN A 12 28.46 -20.18 4.21
CA ASN A 12 27.87 -18.94 4.69
C ASN A 12 26.55 -18.77 3.92
N PRO A 13 25.43 -19.38 4.34
CA PRO A 13 24.14 -18.96 3.83
C PRO A 13 23.98 -17.52 4.29
N LEU A 14 24.04 -16.61 3.33
CA LEU A 14 23.65 -15.22 3.50
C LEU A 14 22.25 -15.26 4.11
N VAL A 15 22.17 -14.98 5.42
CA VAL A 15 20.92 -14.98 6.18
C VAL A 15 20.09 -13.86 5.60
N ALA A 16 19.16 -14.21 4.72
CA ALA A 16 18.04 -13.35 4.43
C ALA A 16 17.24 -13.25 5.73
N SER A 17 17.46 -12.16 6.48
CA SER A 17 16.72 -11.87 7.70
C SER A 17 15.23 -11.84 7.37
N GLY A 18 14.35 -12.38 8.24
CA GLY A 18 12.88 -12.41 8.04
C GLY A 18 12.25 -11.06 7.70
N ARG A 19 12.98 -9.97 7.93
CA ARG A 19 12.68 -8.57 7.67
C ARG A 19 12.81 -8.18 6.19
N MET A 20 13.91 -8.59 5.54
CA MET A 20 14.08 -8.46 4.09
C MET A 20 12.97 -9.19 3.34
N PHE A 21 12.60 -10.39 3.84
CA PHE A 21 11.49 -11.13 3.28
C PHE A 21 10.15 -10.39 3.40
N ALA A 22 9.86 -9.74 4.53
CA ALA A 22 8.61 -8.99 4.71
C ALA A 22 8.52 -7.79 3.75
N THR A 23 9.57 -6.96 3.68
CA THR A 23 9.59 -5.78 2.80
C THR A 23 9.58 -6.18 1.33
N VAL A 24 10.37 -7.18 0.92
CA VAL A 24 10.40 -7.67 -0.46
C VAL A 24 9.05 -8.29 -0.85
N THR A 25 8.37 -8.99 0.05
CA THR A 25 7.04 -9.56 -0.21
C THR A 25 6.00 -8.46 -0.41
N LEU A 26 6.04 -7.39 0.41
CA LEU A 26 5.16 -6.24 0.24
C LEU A 26 5.42 -5.49 -1.07
N LEU A 27 6.68 -5.23 -1.39
CA LEU A 27 7.06 -4.60 -2.65
C LEU A 27 6.63 -5.45 -3.85
N THR A 28 6.84 -6.77 -3.78
CA THR A 28 6.41 -7.70 -4.84
C THR A 28 4.89 -7.69 -4.98
N LEU A 29 4.15 -7.70 -3.87
CA LEU A 29 2.69 -7.60 -3.90
C LEU A 29 2.25 -6.30 -4.56
N VAL A 30 2.71 -5.15 -4.07
CA VAL A 30 2.29 -3.85 -4.60
C VAL A 30 2.72 -3.68 -6.06
N SER A 31 3.91 -4.16 -6.42
CA SER A 31 4.37 -4.17 -7.81
C SER A 31 3.45 -5.04 -8.67
N SER A 32 3.00 -6.19 -8.18
CA SER A 32 2.10 -7.09 -8.92
C SER A 32 0.69 -6.50 -9.13
N VAL A 33 0.23 -5.64 -8.23
CA VAL A 33 -1.09 -5.00 -8.33
C VAL A 33 -1.04 -3.57 -8.85
N SER A 34 0.14 -3.04 -9.16
CA SER A 34 0.28 -1.71 -9.76
C SER A 34 -0.36 -1.68 -11.15
N GLY A 35 -1.16 -0.65 -11.41
CA GLY A 35 -1.99 -0.53 -12.61
C GLY A 35 -3.37 -1.18 -12.50
N THR A 36 -3.69 -1.88 -11.40
CA THR A 36 -5.04 -2.40 -11.19
C THR A 36 -6.05 -1.24 -11.07
N PRO A 37 -7.20 -1.27 -11.75
CA PRO A 37 -8.16 -0.17 -11.77
C PRO A 37 -8.69 0.23 -10.39
N TYR A 38 -9.08 1.50 -10.24
CA TYR A 38 -9.83 1.94 -9.07
C TYR A 38 -11.27 1.42 -9.15
N ILE A 39 -11.67 0.60 -8.18
CA ILE A 39 -13.06 0.14 -8.05
C ILE A 39 -13.50 0.36 -6.63
N SER A 40 -14.50 1.23 -6.44
CA SER A 40 -15.11 1.45 -5.13
C SER A 40 -15.61 0.14 -4.58
N GLY A 41 -15.14 -0.23 -3.40
CA GLY A 41 -15.50 -1.49 -2.77
C GLY A 41 -14.82 -2.74 -3.37
N GLY A 42 -13.84 -2.60 -4.26
CA GLY A 42 -13.13 -3.72 -4.85
C GLY A 42 -12.24 -4.47 -3.85
N ASP A 43 -12.17 -5.79 -3.98
CA ASP A 43 -11.32 -6.67 -3.17
C ASP A 43 -10.78 -7.83 -4.01
N SER A 44 -10.30 -7.52 -5.21
CA SER A 44 -9.75 -8.54 -6.11
C SER A 44 -8.69 -7.94 -7.04
N PRO A 45 -7.91 -8.78 -7.75
CA PRO A 45 -7.00 -8.31 -8.79
C PRO A 45 -7.66 -7.49 -9.91
N ARG A 46 -9.00 -7.50 -10.04
CA ARG A 46 -9.73 -6.70 -11.03
C ARG A 46 -9.81 -5.21 -10.68
N GLY A 47 -9.53 -4.85 -9.43
CA GLY A 47 -9.48 -3.46 -8.96
C GLY A 47 -9.84 -3.32 -7.50
N THR A 48 -9.44 -2.18 -6.92
CA THR A 48 -9.64 -1.83 -5.52
C THR A 48 -9.71 -0.33 -5.31
N ASP A 49 -10.36 0.10 -4.24
CA ASP A 49 -10.30 1.47 -3.74
C ASP A 49 -9.06 1.71 -2.87
N CYS A 50 -8.90 2.95 -2.39
CA CYS A 50 -7.81 3.37 -1.51
C CYS A 50 -7.69 2.46 -0.28
N SER A 51 -8.81 2.18 0.37
CA SER A 51 -8.86 1.38 1.59
C SER A 51 -8.64 -0.11 1.37
N GLY A 52 -9.06 -0.65 0.23
CA GLY A 52 -8.80 -2.04 -0.14
C GLY A 52 -7.32 -2.27 -0.44
N LEU A 53 -6.63 -1.34 -1.10
CA LEU A 53 -5.18 -1.43 -1.28
C LEU A 53 -4.45 -1.46 0.08
N VAL A 54 -4.80 -0.54 0.98
CA VAL A 54 -4.20 -0.49 2.31
C VAL A 54 -4.55 -1.75 3.12
N SER A 55 -5.73 -2.34 2.90
CA SER A 55 -6.11 -3.62 3.48
C SER A 55 -5.20 -4.75 3.01
N TRP A 56 -4.92 -4.85 1.71
CA TRP A 56 -4.05 -5.87 1.15
C TRP A 56 -2.63 -5.77 1.72
N VAL A 57 -2.09 -4.55 1.78
CA VAL A 57 -0.76 -4.28 2.33
C VAL A 57 -0.71 -4.65 3.81
N ALA A 58 -1.70 -4.22 4.60
CA ALA A 58 -1.76 -4.53 6.03
C ALA A 58 -1.96 -6.03 6.31
N ASN A 59 -2.76 -6.72 5.48
CA ASN A 59 -2.96 -8.17 5.58
C ASN A 59 -1.68 -8.93 5.27
N ALA A 60 -1.02 -8.59 4.15
CA ALA A 60 0.25 -9.20 3.78
C ALA A 60 1.33 -8.98 4.85
N ALA A 61 1.41 -7.78 5.41
CA ALA A 61 2.36 -7.43 6.47
C ALA A 61 2.13 -8.20 7.78
N THR A 62 0.94 -8.76 7.99
CA THR A 62 0.54 -9.46 9.22
C THR A 62 0.26 -10.94 9.01
N GLY A 63 0.62 -11.48 7.85
CA GLY A 63 0.44 -12.90 7.53
C GLY A 63 -1.02 -13.33 7.34
N ARG A 64 -1.93 -12.38 7.06
CA ARG A 64 -3.34 -12.64 6.78
C ARG A 64 -3.58 -12.86 5.29
N PRO A 65 -4.69 -13.53 4.90
CA PRO A 65 -5.12 -13.58 3.52
C PRO A 65 -5.23 -12.17 2.93
N ILE A 66 -4.64 -11.95 1.75
CA ILE A 66 -4.60 -10.64 1.11
C ILE A 66 -6.02 -10.16 0.81
N TYR A 67 -6.85 -11.04 0.25
CA TYR A 67 -8.26 -10.80 -0.09
C TYR A 67 -9.20 -11.40 0.95
N GLY A 68 -10.44 -10.87 1.03
CA GLY A 68 -11.51 -11.42 1.86
C GLY A 68 -11.51 -10.97 3.32
N ASP A 69 -10.45 -10.30 3.78
CA ASP A 69 -10.35 -9.66 5.11
C ASP A 69 -10.04 -8.17 4.95
N ARG A 70 -10.83 -7.47 4.14
CA ARG A 70 -10.65 -6.03 3.89
C ARG A 70 -11.32 -5.15 4.94
N PHE A 71 -10.86 -3.91 5.00
CA PHE A 71 -11.47 -2.81 5.76
C PHE A 71 -11.74 -1.60 4.86
N ASN A 72 -12.36 -0.57 5.44
CA ASN A 72 -12.65 0.72 4.81
C ASN A 72 -12.22 1.88 5.73
N THR A 73 -12.22 3.11 5.22
CA THR A 73 -11.82 4.30 6.02
C THR A 73 -12.66 4.49 7.29
N GLY A 74 -13.92 4.02 7.31
CA GLY A 74 -14.79 4.11 8.48
C GLY A 74 -14.45 3.14 9.61
N ASN A 75 -13.68 2.08 9.34
CA ASN A 75 -13.29 1.09 10.35
C ASN A 75 -11.78 0.77 10.39
N ILE A 76 -10.98 1.50 9.63
CA ILE A 76 -9.55 1.30 9.44
C ILE A 76 -8.78 1.29 10.77
N GLU A 77 -9.07 2.21 11.70
CA GLU A 77 -8.39 2.30 12.99
C GLU A 77 -8.50 0.97 13.77
N ARG A 78 -9.73 0.49 13.97
CA ARG A 78 -9.99 -0.80 14.62
C ARG A 78 -9.33 -1.95 13.87
N ALA A 79 -9.36 -1.93 12.55
CA ALA A 79 -8.79 -2.97 11.71
C ALA A 79 -7.25 -3.03 11.80
N LEU A 80 -6.58 -1.88 11.85
CA LEU A 80 -5.14 -1.77 12.01
C LEU A 80 -4.70 -2.17 13.42
N LEU A 81 -5.42 -1.77 14.46
CA LEU A 81 -5.17 -2.21 15.84
C LEU A 81 -5.24 -3.74 15.97
N ALA A 82 -6.26 -4.37 15.37
CA ALA A 82 -6.40 -5.84 15.36
C ALA A 82 -5.30 -6.56 14.55
N ARG A 83 -4.51 -5.79 13.79
CA ARG A 83 -3.34 -6.21 13.00
C ARG A 83 -2.01 -5.86 13.70
N GLY A 84 -2.05 -5.32 14.91
CA GLY A 84 -0.85 -5.00 15.69
C GLY A 84 -0.21 -3.65 15.34
N PHE A 85 -0.90 -2.79 14.59
CA PHE A 85 -0.42 -1.44 14.35
C PHE A 85 -0.51 -0.59 15.63
N GLN A 86 0.38 0.39 15.72
CA GLN A 86 0.49 1.36 16.81
C GLN A 86 0.18 2.76 16.28
N TYR A 87 -0.31 3.65 17.14
CA TYR A 87 -0.61 5.03 16.76
C TYR A 87 0.66 5.83 16.46
N GLY A 88 0.59 6.71 15.45
CA GLY A 88 1.66 7.59 15.03
C GLY A 88 2.35 7.13 13.76
N THR A 89 3.60 7.54 13.58
CA THR A 89 4.45 7.16 12.45
C THR A 89 5.83 6.76 12.94
N GLN A 90 6.50 5.88 12.21
CA GLN A 90 7.85 5.45 12.53
C GLN A 90 8.68 5.24 11.25
N PRO A 91 9.88 5.83 11.13
CA PRO A 91 10.81 5.51 10.04
C PRO A 91 11.14 4.02 10.00
N GLY A 92 11.27 3.44 8.80
CA GLY A 92 11.55 2.01 8.64
C GLY A 92 10.38 1.07 8.96
N ALA A 93 9.20 1.61 9.27
CA ALA A 93 7.98 0.83 9.51
C ALA A 93 7.02 0.92 8.32
N LEU A 94 6.05 0.00 8.26
CA LEU A 94 4.88 0.19 7.40
C LEU A 94 4.00 1.27 8.02
N ASN A 95 3.93 2.44 7.39
CA ASN A 95 3.12 3.57 7.85
C ASN A 95 1.82 3.64 7.06
N VAL A 96 0.73 3.98 7.72
CA VAL A 96 -0.60 4.17 7.12
C VAL A 96 -1.17 5.50 7.60
N GLY A 97 -1.60 6.33 6.65
CA GLY A 97 -2.28 7.59 6.90
C GLY A 97 -3.72 7.53 6.37
N TRP A 98 -4.67 8.14 7.09
CA TRP A 98 -6.06 8.22 6.62
C TRP A 98 -6.81 9.45 7.16
N ASN A 99 -7.93 9.74 6.52
CA ASN A 99 -8.97 10.66 6.99
C ASN A 99 -10.36 10.02 6.72
N GLY A 100 -11.44 10.80 6.78
CA GLY A 100 -12.80 10.29 6.59
C GLY A 100 -13.09 9.69 5.21
N GLY A 101 -12.31 10.01 4.17
CA GLY A 101 -12.59 9.61 2.79
C GLY A 101 -11.41 8.98 2.03
N HIS A 102 -10.19 9.08 2.53
CA HIS A 102 -9.00 8.61 1.83
C HIS A 102 -7.99 7.95 2.77
N THR A 103 -7.19 7.04 2.22
CA THR A 103 -6.07 6.41 2.91
C THR A 103 -4.98 5.99 1.93
N ALA A 104 -3.73 6.02 2.39
CA ALA A 104 -2.57 5.55 1.66
C ALA A 104 -1.53 5.00 2.64
N ALA A 105 -0.56 4.25 2.12
CA ALA A 105 0.50 3.65 2.92
C ALA A 105 1.89 4.04 2.41
N THR A 106 2.87 3.92 3.28
CA THR A 106 4.30 3.99 2.95
C THR A 106 4.96 2.74 3.49
N LEU A 107 5.61 1.98 2.60
CA LEU A 107 6.31 0.74 2.92
C LEU A 107 7.55 1.02 3.78
N PRO A 108 8.12 -0.01 4.45
CA PRO A 108 9.31 0.14 5.31
C PRO A 108 10.52 0.80 4.65
N ASP A 109 10.70 0.58 3.35
CA ASP A 109 11.78 1.15 2.53
C ASP A 109 11.51 2.62 2.14
N GLY A 110 10.39 3.19 2.59
CA GLY A 110 9.96 4.54 2.23
C GLY A 110 9.13 4.60 0.94
N THR A 111 8.86 3.49 0.27
CA THR A 111 8.10 3.47 -0.98
C THR A 111 6.64 3.85 -0.72
N PRO A 112 6.13 4.95 -1.29
CA PRO A 112 4.73 5.35 -1.14
C PRO A 112 3.82 4.51 -2.04
N VAL A 113 2.66 4.12 -1.52
CA VAL A 113 1.68 3.31 -2.25
C VAL A 113 0.28 3.89 -2.07
N SER A 114 -0.41 4.08 -3.19
CA SER A 114 -1.72 4.76 -3.22
C SER A 114 -2.65 4.13 -4.26
N SER A 115 -3.96 4.27 -4.05
CA SER A 115 -4.99 4.02 -5.06
C SER A 115 -6.00 5.15 -4.98
N GLY A 116 -6.46 5.67 -6.12
CA GLY A 116 -7.40 6.80 -6.22
C GLY A 116 -6.75 8.16 -6.49
N GLU A 117 -5.42 8.27 -6.43
CA GLU A 117 -4.67 9.51 -6.64
C GLU A 117 -4.23 9.68 -8.12
N GLY A 118 -5.23 9.84 -9.00
CA GLY A 118 -5.01 9.91 -10.45
C GLY A 118 -5.21 8.59 -11.19
N GLY A 119 -5.82 7.60 -10.53
CA GLY A 119 -6.13 6.31 -11.14
C GLY A 119 -6.23 5.20 -10.09
N GLY A 120 -6.07 3.96 -10.52
CA GLY A 120 -6.04 2.79 -9.65
C GLY A 120 -4.77 2.67 -8.80
N VAL A 121 -4.40 1.44 -8.45
CA VAL A 121 -3.24 1.17 -7.59
C VAL A 121 -1.95 1.58 -8.27
N ARG A 122 -1.08 2.26 -7.53
CA ARG A 122 0.25 2.64 -7.99
C ARG A 122 1.26 2.69 -6.85
N ILE A 123 2.52 2.49 -7.23
CA ILE A 123 3.68 2.96 -6.48
C ILE A 123 3.89 4.45 -6.83
N GLY A 124 4.02 5.30 -5.82
CA GLY A 124 4.12 6.75 -5.99
C GLY A 124 2.99 7.54 -5.30
N GLY A 125 3.09 8.86 -5.37
CA GLY A 125 2.23 9.78 -4.61
C GLY A 125 2.85 10.16 -3.27
N GLY A 126 2.04 10.73 -2.37
CA GLY A 126 2.51 11.19 -1.06
C GLY A 126 2.54 10.10 0.02
N GLY A 127 2.06 8.88 -0.29
CA GLY A 127 2.00 7.76 0.67
C GLY A 127 1.25 8.13 1.93
N ALA A 128 1.63 7.55 3.07
CA ALA A 128 1.02 7.80 4.38
C ALA A 128 1.25 9.22 4.93
N PHE A 129 2.11 10.04 4.32
CA PHE A 129 2.55 11.34 4.88
C PHE A 129 1.91 12.55 4.20
N GLN A 130 0.80 12.34 3.48
CA GLN A 130 0.08 13.45 2.86
C GLN A 130 -0.54 14.37 3.91
N GLY A 131 -0.42 15.69 3.71
CA GLY A 131 -0.95 16.68 4.66
C GLY A 131 -2.47 16.66 4.86
N GLN A 132 -3.21 15.90 4.05
CA GLN A 132 -4.67 15.70 4.19
C GLN A 132 -5.06 14.65 5.25
N PHE A 133 -4.12 13.82 5.73
CA PHE A 133 -4.42 12.77 6.69
C PHE A 133 -4.39 13.29 8.11
N SER A 134 -5.48 13.04 8.84
CA SER A 134 -5.63 13.43 10.24
C SER A 134 -5.23 12.32 11.21
N HIS A 135 -5.12 11.08 10.73
CA HIS A 135 -4.80 9.92 11.54
C HIS A 135 -3.66 9.12 10.91
N HIS A 136 -2.80 8.57 11.77
CA HIS A 136 -1.65 7.79 11.37
C HIS A 136 -1.44 6.62 12.32
N MET A 137 -1.07 5.47 11.74
CA MET A 137 -0.62 4.29 12.46
C MET A 137 0.53 3.64 11.72
N TYR A 138 1.37 2.92 12.46
CA TYR A 138 2.49 2.19 11.90
C TYR A 138 2.55 0.75 12.43
N LEU A 139 3.10 -0.14 11.63
CA LEU A 139 3.46 -1.49 12.03
C LEU A 139 4.98 -1.63 11.93
N PRO A 140 5.68 -1.87 13.07
CA PRO A 140 7.09 -2.22 13.06
C PRO A 140 7.28 -3.54 12.29
N LEU A 141 7.66 -3.42 11.02
CA LEU A 141 8.23 -4.52 10.28
C LEU A 141 9.70 -4.50 10.64
N ALA A 142 10.14 -5.61 11.21
CA ALA A 142 11.22 -5.56 12.16
C ALA A 142 12.50 -4.95 11.52
N PRO A 143 13.31 -4.15 12.25
CA PRO A 143 14.28 -3.21 11.67
C PRO A 143 15.29 -3.89 10.75
N GLU A 144 15.45 -3.39 9.52
CA GLU A 144 16.70 -3.60 8.80
C GLU A 144 17.83 -3.26 9.78
N ASP A 145 18.79 -4.17 9.98
CA ASP A 145 20.09 -3.75 10.45
C ASP A 145 20.63 -2.88 9.32
N VAL A 146 20.17 -1.63 9.26
CA VAL A 146 20.89 -0.57 8.57
C VAL A 146 22.21 -0.57 9.33
N PRO A 147 23.32 -1.02 8.72
CA PRO A 147 24.60 -0.79 9.37
C PRO A 147 24.63 0.70 9.71
N PRO A 148 24.98 1.09 10.95
CA PRO A 148 25.10 2.50 11.25
C PRO A 148 25.90 3.13 10.12
N ALA A 149 25.40 4.26 9.58
CA ALA A 149 26.19 5.06 8.66
C ALA A 149 27.61 5.13 9.24
N PRO A 150 28.66 4.85 8.47
CA PRO A 150 30.01 4.64 8.99
C PRO A 150 30.62 5.98 9.45
N ASP A 151 30.04 6.60 10.47
CA ASP A 151 30.42 7.87 11.07
C ASP A 151 29.87 7.93 12.51
N ALA A 152 30.19 6.93 13.33
CA ALA A 152 30.14 7.03 14.79
C ALA A 152 30.98 5.92 15.46
N MET A 153 32.22 5.70 15.00
CA MET A 153 33.22 5.08 15.87
C MET A 153 34.10 6.19 16.47
N PRO A 154 34.30 6.22 17.80
CA PRO A 154 35.23 7.18 18.40
C PRO A 154 36.63 6.96 17.82
N ALA A 155 37.25 8.04 17.36
CA ALA A 155 38.57 8.02 16.76
C ALA A 155 39.61 7.43 17.73
N PRO A 156 40.40 6.41 17.35
CA PRO A 156 41.61 6.09 18.07
C PRO A 156 42.63 7.21 17.82
N GLU A 157 43.08 7.84 18.91
CA GLU A 157 44.09 8.89 18.89
C GLU A 157 45.41 8.39 18.31
N GLY A 158 45.96 9.17 17.38
CA GLY A 158 47.35 9.10 16.95
C GLY A 158 47.59 8.34 15.65
N MET A 159 47.56 9.05 14.51
CA MET A 159 48.39 8.87 13.29
C MET A 159 48.04 9.97 12.26
N PRO A 160 48.96 10.32 11.33
CA PRO A 160 49.11 11.69 10.82
C PRO A 160 48.01 12.12 9.83
N PHE A 161 47.75 13.43 9.87
CA PHE A 161 46.82 14.19 9.03
C PHE A 161 46.94 13.80 7.54
N MET A 162 45.93 13.15 6.98
CA MET A 162 45.75 13.06 5.53
C MET A 162 45.05 14.34 5.06
N PRO A 163 45.49 15.01 3.98
CA PRO A 163 44.78 16.18 3.46
C PRO A 163 43.36 15.77 3.01
N PRO A 164 42.35 16.66 3.14
CA PRO A 164 41.00 16.37 2.69
C PRO A 164 40.97 16.09 1.19
N ALA A 165 40.16 15.12 0.79
CA ALA A 165 39.85 14.85 -0.61
C ALA A 165 39.24 16.11 -1.26
N PRO A 166 39.55 16.41 -2.54
CA PRO A 166 38.98 17.56 -3.22
C PRO A 166 37.45 17.45 -3.25
N GLU A 167 36.77 18.53 -2.85
CA GLU A 167 35.31 18.68 -2.98
C GLU A 167 34.91 18.44 -4.45
N MET A 168 34.31 17.29 -4.73
CA MET A 168 33.58 17.11 -5.98
C MET A 168 32.31 17.96 -5.89
N VAL A 169 32.37 19.11 -6.57
CA VAL A 169 31.21 19.95 -6.86
C VAL A 169 30.11 19.06 -7.45
N PRO A 170 28.88 19.03 -6.89
CA PRO A 170 27.79 18.28 -7.48
C PRO A 170 27.56 18.80 -8.91
N PRO A 171 27.31 17.91 -9.90
CA PRO A 171 27.00 18.37 -11.25
C PRO A 171 25.74 19.25 -11.21
N PRO A 172 25.69 20.31 -12.03
CA PRO A 172 24.52 21.19 -12.09
C PRO A 172 23.28 20.38 -12.44
N ALA A 173 22.17 20.70 -11.77
CA ALA A 173 20.87 20.10 -12.06
C ALA A 173 20.52 20.29 -13.54
N PRO A 174 19.92 19.29 -14.21
CA PRO A 174 19.43 19.48 -15.57
C PRO A 174 18.39 20.60 -15.58
N GLU A 175 18.59 21.58 -16.46
CA GLU A 175 17.68 22.69 -16.65
C GLU A 175 16.27 22.16 -16.95
N ALA A 176 15.30 22.60 -16.14
CA ALA A 176 13.89 22.33 -16.40
C ALA A 176 13.55 22.83 -17.82
N PRO A 177 12.82 22.05 -18.64
CA PRO A 177 12.36 22.55 -19.92
C PRO A 177 11.49 23.78 -19.69
N ILE A 178 11.90 24.85 -20.34
CA ILE A 178 11.25 26.16 -20.36
C ILE A 178 9.79 25.96 -20.76
N VAL A 179 8.89 26.28 -19.84
CA VAL A 179 7.44 26.26 -20.04
C VAL A 179 7.13 27.29 -21.15
N LEU A 180 6.78 26.80 -22.34
CA LEU A 180 6.11 27.64 -23.34
C LEU A 180 4.76 28.05 -22.75
N MET A 181 4.69 29.31 -22.32
CA MET A 181 3.48 29.95 -21.84
C MET A 181 2.43 30.05 -22.94
N ALA A 182 1.17 29.90 -22.50
CA ALA A 182 -0.05 30.43 -23.11
C ALA A 182 -0.51 29.83 -24.45
N GLY A 183 -1.14 28.65 -24.35
CA GLY A 183 -2.31 28.33 -25.16
C GLY A 183 -3.50 28.18 -24.23
N GLU A 184 -4.37 29.19 -24.20
CA GLU A 184 -5.63 29.15 -23.45
C GLU A 184 -6.45 27.95 -23.93
N VAL A 185 -6.57 26.92 -23.10
CA VAL A 185 -7.41 25.76 -23.39
C VAL A 185 -8.86 26.24 -23.23
N PRO A 186 -9.72 26.15 -24.26
CA PRO A 186 -11.12 26.52 -24.10
C PRO A 186 -11.74 25.64 -23.00
N PRO A 187 -12.72 26.15 -22.23
CA PRO A 187 -13.37 25.35 -21.20
C PRO A 187 -13.95 24.09 -21.86
N PRO A 188 -13.92 22.93 -21.16
CA PRO A 188 -14.51 21.72 -21.69
C PRO A 188 -15.99 21.97 -21.99
N GLU A 189 -16.41 21.72 -23.23
CA GLU A 189 -17.83 21.58 -23.54
C GLU A 189 -18.40 20.55 -22.57
N MET A 190 -19.36 20.98 -21.74
CA MET A 190 -20.11 20.07 -20.88
C MET A 190 -20.73 19.01 -21.79
N ALA A 191 -20.26 17.78 -21.66
CA ALA A 191 -20.95 16.64 -22.24
C ALA A 191 -22.42 16.70 -21.80
N PRO A 192 -23.38 16.48 -22.72
CA PRO A 192 -24.78 16.45 -22.33
C PRO A 192 -24.97 15.40 -21.22
N PRO A 193 -25.88 15.64 -20.26
CA PRO A 193 -26.12 14.70 -19.18
C PRO A 193 -26.44 13.32 -19.78
N ALA A 194 -25.83 12.29 -19.21
CA ALA A 194 -26.16 10.91 -19.56
C ALA A 194 -27.69 10.71 -19.47
N PRO A 195 -28.31 9.98 -20.41
CA PRO A 195 -29.71 9.67 -20.30
C PRO A 195 -29.95 8.98 -18.95
N ALA A 196 -30.98 9.44 -18.24
CA ALA A 196 -31.41 8.81 -16.99
C ALA A 196 -31.59 7.31 -17.23
N PRO A 197 -31.23 6.44 -16.27
CA PRO A 197 -31.48 5.02 -16.40
C PRO A 197 -32.97 4.82 -16.67
N GLU A 198 -33.27 4.28 -17.84
CA GLU A 198 -34.62 3.84 -18.20
C GLU A 198 -35.05 2.89 -17.08
N MET A 199 -36.07 3.28 -16.31
CA MET A 199 -36.56 2.46 -15.21
C MET A 199 -36.89 1.09 -15.80
N ALA A 200 -36.17 0.07 -15.33
CA ALA A 200 -36.52 -1.31 -15.65
C ALA A 200 -38.03 -1.46 -15.38
N PRO A 201 -38.79 -2.10 -16.28
CA PRO A 201 -40.21 -2.33 -16.04
C PRO A 201 -40.34 -3.04 -14.68
N PRO A 202 -41.36 -2.67 -13.88
CA PRO A 202 -41.55 -3.29 -12.58
C PRO A 202 -41.58 -4.81 -12.76
N ALA A 203 -40.82 -5.50 -11.90
CA ALA A 203 -40.88 -6.96 -11.86
C ALA A 203 -42.34 -7.39 -11.73
N PRO A 204 -42.78 -8.45 -12.45
CA PRO A 204 -44.14 -8.95 -12.28
C PRO A 204 -44.37 -9.25 -10.80
N ALA A 205 -45.50 -8.79 -10.27
CA ALA A 205 -45.90 -9.07 -8.91
C ALA A 205 -45.82 -10.58 -8.67
N PRO A 206 -45.37 -11.04 -7.48
CA PRO A 206 -45.42 -12.45 -7.15
C PRO A 206 -46.87 -12.91 -7.32
N GLU A 207 -47.05 -13.88 -8.21
CA GLU A 207 -48.33 -14.57 -8.40
C GLU A 207 -48.75 -15.09 -7.02
N MET A 208 -49.85 -14.55 -6.48
CA MET A 208 -50.35 -14.96 -5.18
C MET A 208 -50.58 -16.47 -5.25
N ALA A 209 -49.83 -17.20 -4.43
CA ALA A 209 -50.07 -18.63 -4.23
C ALA A 209 -51.57 -18.83 -3.92
N PRO A 210 -52.21 -19.86 -4.51
CA PRO A 210 -53.61 -20.12 -4.24
C PRO A 210 -53.81 -20.32 -2.72
N PRO A 211 -54.93 -19.86 -2.15
CA PRO A 211 -55.18 -20.04 -0.73
C PRO A 211 -55.13 -21.52 -0.37
N ALA A 212 -54.48 -21.83 0.75
CA ALA A 212 -54.45 -23.18 1.29
C ALA A 212 -55.89 -23.69 1.48
N PRO A 213 -56.17 -24.97 1.18
CA PRO A 213 -57.50 -25.53 1.39
C PRO A 213 -57.86 -25.43 2.88
N ALA A 214 -59.08 -24.95 3.14
CA ALA A 214 -59.62 -24.88 4.50
C ALA A 214 -59.75 -26.29 5.08
N ASP A 215 -59.18 -26.51 6.27
CA ASP A 215 -59.42 -27.71 7.05
C ASP A 215 -60.91 -27.82 7.38
N LEU A 216 -61.57 -28.80 6.76
CA LEU A 216 -62.91 -29.22 7.13
C LEU A 216 -62.86 -29.94 8.48
N PRO A 217 -63.67 -29.56 9.48
CA PRO A 217 -63.72 -30.30 10.73
C PRO A 217 -64.28 -31.71 10.50
N ALA A 218 -63.63 -32.70 11.09
CA ALA A 218 -64.06 -34.09 11.08
C ALA A 218 -65.42 -34.26 11.80
N PRO A 219 -66.32 -35.13 11.30
CA PRO A 219 -67.58 -35.39 11.98
C PRO A 219 -67.36 -36.14 13.30
N ALA A 220 -68.19 -35.80 14.29
CA ALA A 220 -68.20 -36.34 15.65
C ALA A 220 -68.57 -37.83 15.72
#